data_AF-A0A2V9LUF7-F1
#
_entry.id   AF-A0A2V9LUF7-F1
#
_cell.length_a   1.000
_cell.length_b   1.000
_cell.length_c   1.000
_cell.angle_alpha   90.00
_cell.angle_beta   90.00
_cell.angle_gamma   90.00
#
_symmetry.space_group_name_H-M   'P 1'
#
loop_
_entity.id
_entity.type
_entity.pdbx_description
1 polymer ?
#
loop_
_entity_poly.entity_id
_entity_poly.type
_entity_poly.pdbx_seq_one_letter_code
_entity_poly.pdbx_strand_id
1 'polypeptide(L)'
;MSETFLNVIALAIVASGIALNETPTKNIDQDSLVVKEVGQVDNDRVKAMLHGDTAALDRICADDLIYTHSDGTVETKAQWIESIKSGNQRYETFNRDNVQVRVYGSAAVVTGRSQV
;
A
#
# COMPACT_ATOMS: atom_id res chain seq x y z
N MET A 1 8.50 -26.07 -17.01
CA MET A 1 9.28 -25.77 -15.79
C MET A 1 9.97 -24.44 -15.99
N SER A 2 9.48 -23.38 -15.35
CA SER A 2 10.26 -22.21 -14.97
C SER A 2 9.41 -21.39 -14.00
N GLU A 3 9.91 -21.23 -12.79
CA GLU A 3 9.24 -20.65 -11.63
C GLU A 3 9.21 -19.12 -11.74
N THR A 4 8.03 -18.50 -11.64
CA THR A 4 7.91 -17.04 -11.53
C THR A 4 7.93 -16.68 -10.06
N PHE A 5 9.06 -16.13 -9.62
CA PHE A 5 9.30 -15.72 -8.24
C PHE A 5 8.31 -14.63 -7.78
N LEU A 6 7.58 -14.96 -6.72
CA LEU A 6 6.73 -14.06 -5.96
C LEU A 6 7.59 -13.42 -4.85
N ASN A 7 8.13 -12.23 -5.09
CA ASN A 7 8.85 -11.48 -4.06
C ASN A 7 7.86 -10.68 -3.21
N VAL A 8 7.41 -11.29 -2.10
CA VAL A 8 6.74 -10.57 -1.01
C VAL A 8 7.82 -10.08 -0.05
N ILE A 9 8.20 -8.80 -0.14
CA ILE A 9 9.01 -8.16 0.91
C ILE A 9 8.05 -7.73 2.01
N ALA A 10 7.92 -8.56 3.04
CA ALA A 10 7.29 -8.18 4.30
C ALA A 10 8.35 -7.49 5.18
N LEU A 11 8.30 -6.16 5.25
CA LEU A 11 9.11 -5.41 6.21
C LEU A 11 8.37 -5.39 7.56
N ALA A 12 8.82 -6.24 8.49
CA ALA A 12 8.35 -6.24 9.88
C ALA A 12 9.23 -5.26 10.68
N ILE A 13 8.67 -4.11 11.09
CA ILE A 13 9.28 -3.28 12.14
C ILE A 13 8.85 -3.90 13.47
N VAL A 14 9.78 -4.60 14.13
CA VAL A 14 9.63 -5.02 15.53
C VAL A 14 10.17 -3.89 16.41
N ALA A 15 9.28 -3.11 17.02
CA ALA A 15 9.59 -2.32 18.20
C ALA A 15 9.03 -3.06 19.42
N SER A 16 9.94 -3.60 20.24
CA SER A 16 9.64 -4.34 21.46
C SER A 16 9.01 -3.43 22.50
N GLY A 17 7.71 -3.60 22.74
CA GLY A 17 7.06 -3.30 24.01
C GLY A 17 6.45 -4.61 24.51
N ILE A 18 6.85 -5.07 25.69
CA ILE A 18 6.23 -6.23 26.35
C ILE A 18 4.80 -5.81 26.71
N ALA A 19 3.82 -6.20 25.89
CA ALA A 19 2.42 -6.27 26.28
C ALA A 19 2.04 -7.75 26.29
N LEU A 20 1.83 -8.27 27.50
CA LEU A 20 1.32 -9.59 27.76
C LEU A 20 -0.07 -9.75 27.13
N ASN A 21 -0.15 -10.59 26.10
CA ASN A 21 -1.26 -11.50 25.87
C ASN A 21 -2.68 -10.89 25.80
N GLU A 22 -2.90 -9.95 24.89
CA GLU A 22 -4.22 -9.81 24.26
C GLU A 22 -4.14 -10.48 22.88
N THR A 23 -4.69 -11.69 22.76
CA THR A 23 -5.06 -12.22 21.45
C THR A 23 -5.97 -11.17 20.82
N PRO A 24 -5.65 -10.60 19.64
CA PRO A 24 -6.52 -9.62 19.01
C PRO A 24 -7.91 -10.25 18.83
N THR A 25 -8.87 -9.83 19.63
CA THR A 25 -10.26 -10.27 19.50
C THR A 25 -10.78 -9.64 18.23
N LYS A 26 -10.92 -10.48 17.19
CA LYS A 26 -11.46 -10.09 15.90
C LYS A 26 -12.85 -9.48 16.09
N ASN A 27 -12.93 -8.15 16.08
CA ASN A 27 -14.19 -7.42 16.13
C ASN A 27 -14.71 -7.34 14.69
N ILE A 28 -15.58 -8.29 14.33
CA ILE A 28 -16.07 -8.49 12.96
C ILE A 28 -16.65 -7.20 12.35
N ASP A 29 -17.37 -6.40 13.16
CA ASP A 29 -18.02 -5.18 12.69
C ASP A 29 -17.01 -4.05 12.45
N GLN A 30 -16.06 -3.89 13.38
CA GLN A 30 -14.98 -2.90 13.25
C GLN A 30 -14.02 -3.25 12.11
N ASP A 31 -13.62 -4.52 11.99
CA ASP A 31 -12.72 -4.99 10.94
C ASP A 31 -13.35 -4.80 9.56
N SER A 32 -14.67 -5.01 9.43
CA SER A 32 -15.40 -4.77 8.19
C SER A 32 -15.37 -3.31 7.76
N LEU A 33 -15.51 -2.38 8.71
CA LEU A 33 -15.39 -0.94 8.45
C LEU A 33 -13.96 -0.56 8.05
N VAL A 34 -12.96 -1.05 8.77
CA VAL A 34 -11.54 -0.81 8.46
C VAL A 34 -11.19 -1.35 7.07
N VAL A 35 -11.65 -2.56 6.72
CA VAL A 35 -11.45 -3.16 5.39
C VAL A 35 -12.01 -2.26 4.29
N LYS A 36 -13.22 -1.72 4.50
CA LYS A 36 -13.86 -0.81 3.54
C LYS A 36 -13.09 0.51 3.40
N GLU A 37 -12.70 1.12 4.52
CA GLU A 37 -12.00 2.40 4.54
C GLU A 37 -10.60 2.30 3.91
N VAL A 38 -9.81 1.29 4.30
CA VAL A 38 -8.48 1.05 3.74
C VAL A 38 -8.57 0.74 2.24
N GLY A 39 -9.55 -0.06 1.82
CA GLY A 39 -9.79 -0.31 0.41
C GLY A 39 -10.14 0.96 -0.37
N GLN A 40 -10.90 1.87 0.24
CA GLN A 40 -11.24 3.17 -0.37
C GLN A 40 -10.01 4.07 -0.50
N VAL A 41 -9.21 4.22 0.56
CA VAL A 41 -7.98 5.03 0.55
C VAL A 41 -7.01 4.52 -0.52
N ASP A 42 -6.84 3.21 -0.63
CA ASP A 42 -5.96 2.62 -1.64
C ASP A 42 -6.51 2.75 -3.08
N ASN A 43 -7.84 2.74 -3.27
CA ASN A 43 -8.46 3.10 -4.56
C ASN A 43 -8.21 4.57 -4.92
N ASP A 44 -8.30 5.48 -3.96
CA ASP A 44 -8.09 6.91 -4.21
C ASP A 44 -6.62 7.21 -4.47
N ARG A 45 -5.69 6.49 -3.82
CA ARG A 45 -4.25 6.50 -4.16
C ARG A 45 -4.01 6.13 -5.62
N VAL A 46 -4.62 5.04 -6.10
CA VAL A 46 -4.47 4.60 -7.51
C VAL A 46 -5.05 5.61 -8.49
N LYS A 47 -6.21 6.18 -8.20
CA LYS A 47 -6.77 7.26 -9.05
C LYS A 47 -5.83 8.46 -9.10
N ALA A 48 -5.26 8.85 -7.97
CA ALA A 48 -4.31 9.95 -7.90
C ALA A 48 -3.04 9.65 -8.71
N MET A 49 -2.52 8.42 -8.66
CA MET A 49 -1.40 7.99 -9.49
C MET A 49 -1.70 8.09 -11.00
N LEU A 50 -2.88 7.61 -11.43
CA LEU A 50 -3.29 7.62 -12.84
C LEU A 50 -3.52 9.04 -13.38
N HIS A 51 -4.02 9.95 -12.54
CA HIS A 51 -4.29 11.33 -12.94
C HIS A 51 -3.12 12.30 -12.66
N GLY A 52 -2.02 11.82 -12.07
CA GLY A 52 -0.91 12.68 -11.64
C GLY A 52 -1.30 13.68 -10.55
N ASP A 53 -2.30 13.36 -9.71
CA ASP A 53 -2.77 14.21 -8.62
C ASP A 53 -1.81 14.13 -7.42
N THR A 54 -0.71 14.85 -7.53
CA THR A 54 0.36 14.89 -6.51
C THR A 54 -0.11 15.46 -5.18
N ALA A 55 -1.11 16.34 -5.17
CA ALA A 55 -1.68 16.89 -3.93
C ALA A 55 -2.54 15.86 -3.18
N ALA A 56 -3.25 15.00 -3.89
CA ALA A 56 -3.93 13.86 -3.28
C ALA A 56 -2.93 12.83 -2.75
N LEU A 57 -1.89 12.51 -3.52
CA LEU A 57 -0.82 11.59 -3.07
C LEU A 57 -0.12 12.10 -1.81
N ASP A 58 0.17 13.40 -1.75
CA ASP A 58 0.80 14.01 -0.58
C ASP A 58 -0.06 13.90 0.69
N ARG A 59 -1.38 13.98 0.55
CA ARG A 59 -2.32 13.85 1.68
C ARG A 59 -2.56 12.40 2.11
N ILE A 60 -2.59 11.48 1.16
CA ILE A 60 -2.92 10.06 1.40
C ILE A 60 -1.71 9.33 2.00
N CYS A 61 -0.50 9.65 1.54
CA CYS A 61 0.71 8.94 1.93
C CYS A 61 1.37 9.56 3.16
N ALA A 62 1.75 8.72 4.13
CA ALA A 62 2.54 9.13 5.28
C ALA A 62 3.93 9.66 4.86
N ASP A 63 4.47 10.60 5.61
CA ASP A 63 5.74 11.27 5.28
C ASP A 63 6.95 10.33 5.25
N ASP A 64 6.88 9.22 5.98
CA ASP A 64 7.88 8.17 6.05
C ASP A 64 7.65 7.01 5.05
N LEU A 65 6.76 7.20 4.06
CA LEU A 65 6.54 6.21 3.01
C LEU A 65 7.85 5.86 2.28
N ILE A 66 8.11 4.56 2.20
CA ILE A 66 9.10 3.95 1.33
C ILE A 66 8.36 3.18 0.22
N TYR A 67 8.54 3.61 -1.02
CA TYR A 67 7.95 2.98 -2.20
C TYR A 67 9.00 2.09 -2.86
N THR A 68 8.71 0.79 -3.00
CA THR A 68 9.59 -0.17 -3.68
C THR A 68 8.94 -0.60 -4.99
N HIS A 69 9.66 -0.40 -6.09
CA HIS A 69 9.23 -0.71 -7.44
C HIS A 69 9.51 -2.17 -7.81
N SER A 70 8.90 -2.67 -8.89
CA SER A 70 9.06 -4.04 -9.36
C SER A 70 10.47 -4.37 -9.87
N ASP A 71 11.25 -3.35 -10.24
CA ASP A 71 12.65 -3.45 -10.62
C ASP A 71 13.61 -3.40 -9.41
N GLY A 72 13.08 -3.22 -8.20
CA GLY A 72 13.84 -3.09 -6.96
C GLY A 72 14.29 -1.66 -6.63
N THR A 73 13.95 -0.66 -7.45
CA THR A 73 14.19 0.75 -7.11
C THR A 73 13.41 1.14 -5.86
N VAL A 74 14.04 1.88 -4.95
CA VAL A 74 13.44 2.35 -3.69
C VAL A 74 13.41 3.87 -3.67
N GLU A 75 12.24 4.44 -3.42
CA GLU A 75 12.02 5.89 -3.35
C GLU A 75 11.34 6.29 -2.04
N THR A 76 11.69 7.46 -1.53
CA THR A 76 10.89 8.16 -0.50
C THR A 76 9.60 8.72 -1.10
N LYS A 77 8.62 9.08 -0.25
CA LYS A 77 7.40 9.83 -0.67
C LYS A 77 7.72 10.98 -1.62
N ALA A 78 8.66 11.85 -1.23
CA ALA A 78 8.98 13.06 -1.99
C ALA A 78 9.56 12.74 -3.38
N GLN A 79 10.46 11.76 -3.46
CA GLN A 79 11.04 11.31 -4.73
C GLN A 79 9.97 10.71 -5.66
N TRP A 80 9.12 9.84 -5.12
CA TRP A 80 8.06 9.18 -5.88
C TRP A 80 7.04 10.19 -6.42
N ILE A 81 6.59 11.13 -5.60
CA ILE A 81 5.66 12.20 -6.01
C ILE A 81 6.29 13.12 -7.06
N GLU A 82 7.57 13.49 -6.90
CA GLU A 82 8.27 14.31 -7.90
C GLU A 82 8.47 13.56 -9.23
N SER A 83 8.70 12.25 -9.19
CA SER A 83 8.78 11.39 -10.39
C SER A 83 7.46 11.39 -11.17
N ILE A 84 6.32 11.34 -10.47
CA ILE A 84 4.99 11.47 -11.08
C ILE A 84 4.77 12.89 -11.62
N LYS A 85 5.14 13.92 -10.85
CA LYS A 85 4.97 15.33 -11.21
C LYS A 85 5.76 15.73 -12.46
N SER A 86 7.00 15.28 -12.55
CA SER A 86 7.89 15.53 -13.69
C SER A 86 7.52 14.75 -14.94
N GLY A 87 6.64 13.76 -14.81
CA GLY A 87 6.27 12.84 -15.90
C GLY A 87 7.31 11.75 -16.16
N ASN A 88 8.38 11.70 -15.36
CA ASN A 88 9.37 10.61 -15.42
C ASN A 88 8.71 9.25 -15.16
N GLN A 89 7.71 9.23 -14.28
CA GLN A 89 6.84 8.09 -14.08
C GLN A 89 5.41 8.46 -14.46
N ARG A 90 4.87 7.78 -15.47
CA ARG A 90 3.48 7.94 -15.91
C ARG A 90 2.76 6.61 -15.90
N TYR A 91 1.66 6.56 -15.17
CA TYR A 91 0.77 5.40 -15.17
C TYR A 91 -0.31 5.61 -16.24
N GLU A 92 -0.27 4.81 -17.32
CA GLU A 92 -1.33 4.84 -18.34
C GLU A 92 -2.52 3.98 -17.92
N THR A 93 -2.24 2.80 -17.37
CA THR A 93 -3.24 1.92 -16.76
C THR A 93 -2.73 1.35 -15.44
N PHE A 94 -3.66 1.04 -14.55
CA PHE A 94 -3.34 0.39 -13.28
C PHE A 94 -4.55 -0.43 -12.81
N ASN A 95 -4.74 -1.57 -13.46
CA ASN A 95 -5.84 -2.48 -13.13
C ASN A 95 -5.42 -3.42 -12.01
N ARG A 96 -6.35 -3.71 -11.10
CA ARG A 96 -6.09 -4.58 -9.95
C ARG A 96 -7.16 -5.63 -9.80
N ASP A 97 -6.72 -6.89 -9.75
CA ASP A 97 -7.57 -8.04 -9.45
C ASP A 97 -7.24 -8.61 -8.08
N ASN A 98 -8.19 -9.38 -7.51
CA ASN A 98 -8.00 -10.13 -6.28
C ASN A 98 -7.52 -9.25 -5.10
N VAL A 99 -7.99 -7.99 -5.05
CA VAL A 99 -7.68 -7.07 -3.96
C VAL A 99 -8.28 -7.60 -2.66
N GLN A 100 -7.43 -7.79 -1.66
CA GLN A 100 -7.80 -8.25 -0.33
C GLN A 100 -7.17 -7.33 0.71
N VAL A 101 -7.96 -6.96 1.71
CA VAL A 101 -7.49 -6.22 2.89
C VAL A 101 -7.49 -7.16 4.08
N ARG A 102 -6.37 -7.24 4.80
CA ARG A 102 -6.26 -7.98 6.07
C ARG A 102 -5.90 -7.03 7.19
N VAL A 103 -6.66 -7.07 8.27
CA VAL A 103 -6.46 -6.21 9.45
C VAL A 103 -5.58 -6.93 10.47
N TYR A 104 -4.63 -6.19 11.04
CA TYR A 104 -3.65 -6.64 12.03
C TYR A 104 -3.56 -5.58 13.14
N GLY A 105 -4.39 -5.70 14.17
CA GLY A 105 -4.46 -4.71 15.25
C GLY A 105 -4.79 -3.32 14.70
N SER A 106 -3.87 -2.37 14.83
CA SER A 106 -4.01 -1.01 14.31
C SER A 106 -3.51 -0.81 12.87
N ALA A 107 -3.13 -1.88 12.18
CA ALA A 107 -2.61 -1.84 10.81
C ALA A 107 -3.47 -2.68 9.87
N ALA A 108 -3.38 -2.40 8.56
CA ALA A 108 -3.99 -3.23 7.53
C ALA A 108 -3.05 -3.40 6.34
N VAL A 109 -3.08 -4.58 5.73
CA VAL A 109 -2.30 -4.91 4.54
C VAL A 109 -3.24 -5.10 3.37
N VAL A 110 -3.00 -4.37 2.28
CA VAL A 110 -3.68 -4.55 1.00
C VAL A 110 -2.79 -5.37 0.08
N THR A 111 -3.33 -6.45 -0.46
CA THR A 111 -2.66 -7.28 -1.48
C THR A 111 -3.56 -7.42 -2.70
N GLY A 112 -2.98 -7.51 -3.88
CA GLY A 112 -3.70 -7.76 -5.12
C GLY A 112 -2.74 -8.06 -6.27
N ARG A 113 -3.29 -8.45 -7.42
CA ARG A 113 -2.53 -8.61 -8.65
C ARG A 113 -2.71 -7.35 -9.50
N SER A 114 -1.63 -6.61 -9.74
CA SER A 114 -1.61 -5.46 -10.63
C SER A 114 -1.37 -5.90 -12.08
N GLN A 115 -2.07 -5.27 -13.01
CA GLN A 115 -1.80 -5.28 -14.45
C GLN A 115 -1.57 -3.84 -14.86
N VAL A 116 -0.40 -3.55 -15.42
CA VAL A 116 0.06 -2.20 -15.81
C VAL A 116 0.30 -2.12 -17.30
#